data_AF-A0A1S6HHC6-F1
#
_entry.id   AF-A0A1S6HHC6-F1
#
_cell.length_a   1.000
_cell.length_b   1.000
_cell.length_c   1.000
_cell.angle_alpha   90.00
_cell.angle_beta   90.00
_cell.angle_gamma   90.00
#
_symmetry.space_group_name_H-M   'P 1'
#
loop_
_entity.id
_entity.type
_entity.pdbx_description
1 polymer ?
#
loop_
_entity_poly.entity_id
_entity_poly.type
_entity_poly.pdbx_seq_one_letter_code
_entity_poly.pdbx_strand_id
1 'polypeptide(L)'
;MSRKILPSKNQNLDAMSMTEKKDFLSMDIIERMIRVEQRVSAHFREFIKYNETEYYKSLTKAEKAKFDNYLRWKKKRTVLTSLLLLLPVVLFFWLESTTGHAVSESSSGYLSPSSWILPVVFIVGISAILVMAVLRKKRARLFNSHAQVIEDFLYGYTRSS
;
A
#
# COMPACT_ATOMS: atom_id res chain seq x y z
N MET A 1 -17.36 -1.68 -23.18
CA MET A 1 -17.01 -2.47 -21.97
C MET A 1 -16.76 -1.54 -20.80
N SER A 2 -17.68 -1.51 -19.83
CA SER A 2 -17.56 -0.64 -18.65
C SER A 2 -16.44 -1.15 -17.73
N ARG A 3 -15.45 -0.30 -17.42
CA ARG A 3 -14.37 -0.60 -16.47
C ARG A 3 -14.96 -0.63 -15.06
N LYS A 4 -15.49 -1.78 -14.63
CA LYS A 4 -15.91 -1.97 -13.24
C LYS A 4 -14.68 -1.92 -12.35
N ILE A 5 -14.65 -0.92 -11.48
CA ILE A 5 -13.57 -0.69 -10.52
C ILE A 5 -13.69 -1.75 -9.44
N LEU A 6 -12.70 -2.63 -9.33
CA LEU A 6 -12.72 -3.68 -8.31
C LEU A 6 -12.57 -3.06 -6.92
N PRO A 7 -13.36 -3.53 -5.94
CA PRO A 7 -13.39 -2.94 -4.62
C PRO A 7 -12.14 -3.25 -3.78
N SER A 8 -11.92 -2.38 -2.80
CA SER A 8 -10.84 -2.39 -1.81
C SER A 8 -11.00 -3.50 -0.77
N LYS A 9 -9.90 -4.13 -0.32
CA LYS A 9 -9.88 -5.11 0.79
C LYS A 9 -10.55 -4.62 2.10
N ASN A 10 -10.68 -3.30 2.29
CA ASN A 10 -11.35 -2.67 3.44
C ASN A 10 -12.75 -2.11 3.13
N GLN A 11 -13.32 -2.35 1.94
CA GLN A 11 -14.73 -2.03 1.70
C GLN A 11 -15.57 -3.14 2.32
N ASN A 12 -16.61 -2.76 3.08
CA ASN A 12 -17.59 -3.69 3.63
C ASN A 12 -18.02 -4.64 2.52
N LEU A 13 -17.63 -5.92 2.64
CA LEU A 13 -18.07 -6.95 1.70
C LEU A 13 -19.59 -6.89 1.60
N ASP A 14 -20.28 -6.64 2.72
CA ASP A 14 -21.74 -6.53 2.81
C ASP A 14 -22.38 -5.49 1.89
N ALA A 15 -21.66 -4.44 1.49
CA ALA A 15 -22.16 -3.41 0.57
C ALA A 15 -22.03 -3.79 -0.93
N MET A 16 -21.39 -4.92 -1.24
CA MET A 16 -21.14 -5.34 -2.62
C MET A 16 -22.23 -6.24 -3.17
N SER A 17 -22.49 -6.12 -4.47
CA SER A 17 -23.33 -7.11 -5.16
C SER A 17 -22.68 -8.49 -5.13
N MET A 18 -23.48 -9.57 -5.15
CA MET A 18 -22.97 -10.94 -5.12
C MET A 18 -21.99 -11.24 -6.24
N THR A 19 -22.21 -10.67 -7.43
CA THR A 19 -21.32 -10.81 -8.58
C THR A 19 -19.96 -10.14 -8.33
N GLU A 20 -19.94 -8.95 -7.75
CA GLU A 20 -18.69 -8.23 -7.43
C GLU A 20 -17.92 -8.93 -6.31
N LYS A 21 -18.63 -9.46 -5.29
CA LYS A 21 -18.02 -10.30 -4.25
C LYS A 21 -17.32 -11.50 -4.86
N LYS A 22 -18.02 -12.21 -5.75
CA LYS A 22 -17.47 -13.41 -6.42
C LYS A 22 -16.24 -13.06 -7.26
N ASP A 23 -16.32 -12.01 -8.06
CA ASP A 23 -15.18 -11.54 -8.85
C ASP A 23 -14.01 -11.14 -7.93
N PHE A 24 -14.25 -10.39 -6.85
CA PHE A 24 -13.22 -10.00 -5.88
C PHE A 24 -12.56 -11.20 -5.22
N LEU A 25 -13.34 -12.16 -4.72
CA LEU A 25 -12.84 -13.38 -4.08
C LEU A 25 -12.05 -14.24 -5.06
N SER A 26 -12.50 -14.38 -6.31
CA SER A 26 -11.78 -15.13 -7.33
C SER A 26 -10.38 -14.52 -7.60
N MET A 27 -10.29 -13.19 -7.68
CA MET A 27 -9.00 -12.51 -7.88
C MET A 27 -8.09 -12.62 -6.64
N ASP A 28 -8.64 -12.55 -5.43
CA ASP A 28 -7.86 -12.71 -4.19
C ASP A 28 -7.31 -14.13 -4.05
N ILE A 29 -8.08 -15.16 -4.44
CA ILE A 29 -7.62 -16.55 -4.47
C ILE A 29 -6.49 -16.73 -5.49
N ILE A 30 -6.66 -16.23 -6.71
CA ILE A 30 -5.61 -16.28 -7.74
C ILE A 30 -4.33 -15.61 -7.24
N GLU A 31 -4.45 -14.43 -6.62
CA GLU A 31 -3.30 -13.72 -6.08
C GLU A 31 -2.59 -14.52 -4.98
N ARG A 32 -3.35 -15.16 -4.08
CA ARG A 32 -2.78 -15.98 -3.00
C ARG A 32 -2.06 -17.20 -3.54
N MET A 33 -2.64 -17.91 -4.50
CA MET A 33 -2.01 -19.09 -5.12
C MET A 33 -0.69 -18.74 -5.79
N ILE A 34 -0.67 -17.67 -6.60
CA ILE A 34 0.56 -17.16 -7.23
C ILE A 34 1.61 -16.82 -6.16
N ARG A 35 1.23 -16.15 -5.06
CA ARG A 35 2.19 -15.83 -3.99
C ARG A 35 2.71 -17.06 -3.25
N VAL A 36 1.91 -18.12 -3.12
CA VAL A 36 2.36 -19.38 -2.53
C VAL A 36 3.46 -19.98 -3.40
N GLU A 37 3.24 -20.09 -4.72
CA GLU A 37 4.27 -20.59 -5.64
C GLU A 37 5.56 -19.74 -5.61
N GLN A 38 5.42 -18.41 -5.60
CA GLN A 38 6.57 -17.52 -5.49
C GLN A 38 7.34 -17.72 -4.18
N ARG A 39 6.67 -17.95 -3.05
CA ARG A 39 7.32 -18.22 -1.76
C ARG A 39 8.00 -19.57 -1.72
N VAL A 40 7.36 -20.60 -2.28
CA VAL A 40 7.96 -21.93 -2.40
C VAL A 40 9.22 -21.85 -3.26
N SER A 41 9.16 -21.19 -4.42
CA SER A 41 10.32 -21.00 -5.29
C SER A 41 11.44 -20.20 -4.62
N ALA A 42 11.08 -19.12 -3.90
CA ALA A 42 12.05 -18.32 -3.15
C ALA A 42 12.75 -19.12 -2.04
N HIS A 43 12.08 -20.13 -1.44
CA HIS A 43 12.70 -21.05 -0.50
C HIS A 43 13.84 -21.85 -1.15
N PHE A 44 13.69 -22.20 -2.44
CA PHE A 44 14.71 -22.83 -3.26
C PHE A 44 15.68 -21.83 -3.92
N ARG A 45 15.68 -20.55 -3.47
CA ARG A 45 16.50 -19.45 -4.02
C ARG A 45 16.16 -19.06 -5.46
N GLU A 46 14.98 -19.43 -5.95
CA GLU A 46 14.49 -19.03 -7.27
C GLU A 46 13.46 -17.90 -7.16
N PHE A 47 13.77 -16.75 -7.75
CA PHE A 47 12.88 -15.60 -7.77
C PHE A 47 12.06 -15.59 -9.07
N ILE A 48 10.86 -16.16 -9.02
CA ILE A 48 9.96 -16.19 -10.17
C ILE A 48 8.97 -15.01 -10.16
N LYS A 49 8.72 -14.43 -11.33
CA LYS A 49 7.70 -13.37 -11.48
C LYS A 49 6.31 -13.98 -11.50
N TYR A 50 5.30 -13.17 -11.17
CA TYR A 50 3.91 -13.65 -11.09
C TYR A 50 3.41 -14.26 -12.42
N ASN A 51 3.86 -13.74 -13.56
CA ASN A 51 3.50 -14.22 -14.89
C ASN A 51 4.25 -15.50 -15.32
N GLU A 52 5.28 -15.89 -14.58
CA GLU A 52 6.09 -17.09 -14.82
C GLU A 52 5.61 -18.28 -13.96
N THR A 53 4.78 -18.02 -12.95
CA THR A 53 4.16 -19.04 -12.08
C THR A 53 3.33 -20.04 -12.89
N GLU A 54 3.34 -21.29 -12.45
CA GLU A 54 2.60 -22.38 -13.10
C GLU A 54 1.09 -22.14 -12.98
N TYR A 55 0.64 -21.69 -11.81
CA TYR A 55 -0.74 -21.26 -11.61
C TYR A 55 -1.16 -20.15 -12.56
N TYR A 56 -0.35 -19.11 -12.77
CA TYR A 56 -0.72 -18.06 -13.73
C TYR A 56 -0.77 -18.60 -15.15
N LYS A 57 0.14 -19.51 -15.52
CA LYS A 57 0.15 -20.13 -16.86
C LYS A 57 -1.10 -20.96 -17.11
N SER A 58 -1.64 -21.65 -16.10
CA SER A 58 -2.86 -22.47 -16.24
C SER A 58 -4.15 -21.67 -16.41
N LEU A 59 -4.17 -20.37 -16.06
CA LEU A 59 -5.35 -19.52 -16.19
C LEU A 59 -5.77 -19.31 -17.65
N THR A 60 -7.08 -19.16 -17.85
CA THR A 60 -7.65 -18.78 -19.15
C THR A 60 -7.24 -17.36 -19.55
N LYS A 61 -7.30 -17.05 -20.85
CA LYS A 61 -6.99 -15.69 -21.35
C LYS A 61 -7.86 -14.61 -20.70
N ALA A 62 -9.13 -14.92 -20.42
CA ALA A 62 -10.06 -13.99 -19.78
C ALA A 62 -9.68 -13.72 -18.32
N GLU A 63 -9.31 -14.75 -17.56
CA GLU A 63 -8.87 -14.63 -16.17
C GLU A 63 -7.55 -13.87 -16.06
N LYS A 64 -6.59 -14.15 -16.95
CA LYS A 64 -5.33 -13.39 -17.05
C LYS A 64 -5.58 -11.90 -17.23
N ALA A 65 -6.43 -11.54 -18.19
CA ALA A 65 -6.77 -10.14 -18.45
C ALA A 65 -7.47 -9.46 -17.24
N LYS A 66 -8.38 -10.18 -16.55
CA LYS A 66 -9.00 -9.68 -15.32
C LYS A 66 -7.97 -9.46 -14.22
N PHE A 67 -7.07 -10.43 -14.01
CA PHE A 67 -6.06 -10.39 -12.97
C PHE A 67 -5.01 -9.30 -13.21
N ASP A 68 -4.54 -9.13 -14.44
CA ASP A 68 -3.61 -8.05 -14.80
C ASP A 68 -4.23 -6.66 -14.56
N ASN A 69 -5.52 -6.50 -14.86
CA ASN A 69 -6.24 -5.26 -14.55
C ASN A 69 -6.38 -5.03 -13.05
N TYR A 70 -6.66 -6.08 -12.27
CA TYR A 70 -6.67 -6.03 -10.82
C TYR A 70 -5.31 -5.58 -10.25
N LEU A 71 -4.20 -6.16 -10.73
CA LEU A 71 -2.84 -5.78 -10.32
C LEU A 71 -2.51 -4.31 -10.67
N ARG A 72 -2.86 -3.87 -11.88
CA ARG A 72 -2.65 -2.47 -12.32
C ARG A 72 -3.41 -1.49 -11.44
N TRP A 73 -4.67 -1.79 -11.12
CA TRP A 73 -5.49 -0.97 -10.23
C TRP A 73 -4.87 -0.88 -8.83
N LYS A 74 -4.43 -2.01 -8.27
CA LYS A 74 -3.77 -2.08 -6.95
C LYS A 74 -2.47 -1.28 -6.90
N LYS A 75 -1.65 -1.36 -7.96
CA LYS A 75 -0.41 -0.57 -8.09
C LYS A 75 -0.69 0.93 -8.17
N LYS A 76 -1.66 1.36 -9.00
CA LYS A 76 -2.05 2.78 -9.12
C LYS A 76 -2.45 3.37 -7.78
N ARG A 77 -3.23 2.65 -6.98
CA ARG A 77 -3.67 3.12 -5.66
C ARG A 77 -2.50 3.29 -4.68
N THR A 78 -1.52 2.41 -4.74
CA THR A 78 -0.31 2.51 -3.92
C THR A 78 0.53 3.72 -4.32
N VAL A 79 0.70 3.96 -5.63
CA VAL A 79 1.41 5.15 -6.14
C VAL A 79 0.69 6.43 -5.73
N LEU A 80 -0.63 6.48 -5.87
CA LEU A 80 -1.43 7.67 -5.55
C LEU A 80 -1.41 8.00 -4.06
N THR A 81 -1.43 6.98 -3.19
CA THR A 81 -1.27 7.17 -1.74
C THR A 81 0.14 7.62 -1.36
N SER A 82 1.19 7.11 -2.02
CA SER A 82 2.56 7.59 -1.81
C SER A 82 2.74 9.04 -2.28
N LEU A 83 2.16 9.40 -3.43
CA LEU A 83 2.21 10.76 -3.97
C LEU A 83 1.50 11.77 -3.05
N LEU A 84 0.33 11.41 -2.51
CA LEU A 84 -0.41 12.23 -1.54
C LEU A 84 0.43 12.49 -0.28
N LEU A 85 1.22 11.51 0.15
CA LEU A 85 2.07 11.63 1.34
C LEU A 85 3.30 12.52 1.10
N LEU A 86 3.79 12.59 -0.14
CA LEU A 86 4.89 13.48 -0.54
C LEU A 86 4.45 14.90 -0.87
N LEU A 87 3.16 15.11 -1.19
CA LEU A 87 2.59 16.42 -1.50
C LEU A 87 2.91 17.53 -0.48
N PRO A 88 2.78 17.34 0.84
CA PRO A 88 3.13 18.38 1.81
C PRO A 88 4.62 18.76 1.80
N VAL A 89 5.51 17.81 1.47
CA VAL A 89 6.96 18.10 1.35
C VAL A 89 7.22 18.97 0.13
N VAL A 90 6.61 18.64 -1.01
CA VAL A 90 6.74 19.43 -2.24
C VAL A 90 6.16 20.84 -2.07
N LEU A 91 4.98 20.95 -1.46
CA LEU A 91 4.35 22.24 -1.16
C LEU A 91 5.19 23.09 -0.21
N PHE A 92 5.87 22.48 0.77
CA PHE A 92 6.76 23.19 1.69
C PHE A 92 7.93 23.86 0.94
N PHE A 93 8.65 23.12 0.09
CA PHE A 93 9.74 23.69 -0.73
C PHE A 93 9.24 24.75 -1.73
N TRP A 94 8.04 24.58 -2.27
CA TRP A 94 7.44 25.57 -3.18
C TRP A 94 7.07 26.87 -2.45
N LEU A 95 6.56 26.77 -1.22
CA LEU A 95 6.25 27.93 -0.38
C LEU A 95 7.52 28.72 -0.04
N GLU A 96 8.62 28.05 0.29
CA GLU A 96 9.92 28.68 0.57
C GLU A 96 10.43 29.50 -0.63
N SER A 97 10.33 28.94 -1.84
CA SER A 97 10.76 29.64 -3.07
C SER A 97 9.95 30.91 -3.39
N THR A 98 8.68 30.97 -3.00
CA THR A 98 7.77 32.06 -3.34
C THR A 98 7.68 33.11 -2.22
N THR A 99 7.68 32.67 -0.96
CA THR A 99 7.64 33.58 0.21
C THR A 99 9.01 34.07 0.64
N GLY A 100 10.09 33.33 0.38
CA GLY A 100 11.47 33.75 0.66
C GLY A 100 11.89 35.03 -0.08
N HIS A 101 11.35 35.26 -1.29
CA HIS A 101 11.59 36.49 -2.05
C HIS A 101 10.77 37.70 -1.55
N ALA A 102 9.60 37.48 -0.94
CA ALA A 102 8.75 38.57 -0.44
C ALA A 102 9.17 39.07 0.95
N VAL A 103 9.81 38.22 1.76
CA VAL A 103 10.27 38.57 3.12
C VAL A 103 11.65 39.25 3.09
N SER A 104 12.46 39.06 2.04
CA SER A 104 13.77 39.71 1.92
C SER A 104 13.69 41.22 1.66
N GLU A 105 12.58 41.73 1.13
CA GLU A 105 12.43 43.17 0.82
C GLU A 105 11.87 44.00 1.99
N SER A 106 11.25 43.37 3.00
CA SER A 106 10.51 44.06 4.05
C SER A 106 11.14 44.01 5.45
N SER A 107 12.24 43.28 5.65
CA SER A 107 12.94 43.22 6.94
C SER A 107 14.41 43.58 6.79
N SER A 108 14.80 44.73 7.35
CA SER A 108 16.19 45.20 7.46
C SER A 108 17.04 44.40 8.46
N GLY A 109 16.55 43.27 8.94
CA GLY A 109 17.27 42.34 9.80
C GLY A 109 17.34 40.99 9.10
N TYR A 110 18.45 40.74 8.40
CA TYR A 110 18.76 39.44 7.82
C TYR A 110 18.68 38.37 8.93
N LEU A 111 17.60 37.60 8.95
CA LEU A 111 17.56 36.33 9.66
C LEU A 111 18.68 35.48 9.05
N SER A 112 19.73 35.22 9.84
CA SER A 112 20.88 34.41 9.43
C SER A 112 20.37 33.14 8.75
N PRO A 113 20.94 32.69 7.62
CA PRO A 113 20.56 31.44 6.94
C PRO A 113 20.47 30.22 7.88
N SER A 114 21.18 30.26 9.02
CA SER A 114 21.11 29.26 10.08
C SER A 114 19.76 29.15 10.81
N SER A 115 18.93 30.20 10.83
CA SER A 115 17.64 30.17 11.54
C SER A 115 16.60 29.29 10.87
N TRP A 116 16.76 29.00 9.58
CA TRP A 116 15.88 28.12 8.80
C TRP A 116 16.18 26.63 9.00
N ILE A 117 17.37 26.30 9.52
CA ILE A 117 17.79 24.90 9.73
C ILE A 117 16.88 24.19 10.75
N LEU A 118 16.53 24.87 11.84
CA LEU A 118 15.68 24.31 12.89
C LEU A 118 14.27 23.91 12.41
N PRO A 119 13.49 24.80 11.74
CA PRO A 119 12.17 24.43 11.24
C PRO A 119 12.23 23.34 10.15
N VAL A 120 13.26 23.34 9.29
CA VAL A 120 13.45 22.29 8.28
C VAL A 120 13.72 20.93 8.95
N VAL A 121 14.64 20.87 9.92
CA VAL A 121 14.94 19.64 10.67
C VAL A 121 13.71 19.16 11.45
N PHE A 122 12.91 20.08 12.01
CA PHE A 122 11.69 19.76 12.72
C PHE A 122 10.63 19.13 11.81
N ILE A 123 10.41 19.69 10.63
CA ILE A 123 9.45 19.17 9.64
C ILE A 123 9.90 17.79 9.12
N VAL A 124 11.19 17.64 8.80
CA VAL A 124 11.76 16.34 8.39
C VAL A 124 11.59 15.32 9.52
N GLY A 125 11.87 15.70 10.77
CA GLY A 125 11.70 14.84 11.94
C GLY A 125 10.25 14.37 12.14
N ILE A 126 9.28 15.29 12.08
CA ILE A 126 7.85 14.95 12.17
C ILE A 126 7.43 14.02 11.03
N SER A 127 7.87 14.30 9.80
CA SER A 127 7.55 13.46 8.64
C SER A 127 8.11 12.04 8.81
N ALA A 128 9.34 11.88 9.32
CA ALA A 128 9.96 10.60 9.58
C ALA A 128 9.23 9.82 10.69
N ILE A 129 8.83 10.50 11.76
CA ILE A 129 8.03 9.91 12.86
C ILE A 129 6.67 9.44 12.34
N LEU A 130 5.98 10.24 11.52
CA LEU A 130 4.70 9.85 10.91
C LEU A 130 4.85 8.63 10.01
N VAL A 131 5.88 8.59 9.17
CA VAL A 131 6.19 7.43 8.32
C VAL A 131 6.45 6.19 9.18
N MET A 132 7.27 6.30 10.23
CA MET A 132 7.53 5.20 11.17
C MET A 132 6.27 4.73 11.88
N ALA A 133 5.41 5.63 12.35
CA ALA A 133 4.15 5.30 13.02
C ALA A 133 3.20 4.54 12.08
N VAL A 134 3.07 4.99 10.82
CA VAL A 134 2.27 4.31 9.79
C VAL A 134 2.82 2.90 9.51
N LEU A 135 4.15 2.77 9.38
CA LEU A 135 4.80 1.47 9.16
C LEU A 135 4.61 0.52 10.34
N ARG A 136 4.77 1.00 11.58
CA ARG A 136 4.52 0.22 12.81
C ARG A 136 3.06 -0.24 12.89
N LYS A 137 2.09 0.65 12.64
CA LYS A 137 0.66 0.32 12.63
C LYS A 137 0.31 -0.73 11.57
N LYS A 138 0.93 -0.64 10.38
CA LYS A 138 0.78 -1.67 9.32
C LYS A 138 1.33 -3.02 9.76
N ARG A 139 2.52 -3.07 10.35
CA ARG A 139 3.13 -4.32 10.86
C ARG A 139 2.29 -4.93 11.99
N ALA A 140 1.83 -4.12 12.95
CA ALA A 140 0.99 -4.59 14.06
C ALA A 140 -0.33 -5.19 13.59
N ARG A 141 -1.02 -4.56 12.62
CA ARG A 141 -2.23 -5.14 12.01
C ARG A 141 -1.94 -6.47 11.31
N LEU A 142 -0.81 -6.57 10.63
CA LEU A 142 -0.40 -7.80 9.96
C LEU A 142 -0.12 -8.91 10.97
N PHE A 143 0.51 -8.59 12.10
CA PHE A 143 0.77 -9.54 13.18
C PHE A 143 -0.53 -10.00 13.85
N ASN A 144 -1.40 -9.07 14.24
CA ASN A 144 -2.69 -9.41 14.87
C ASN A 144 -3.59 -10.24 13.95
N SER A 145 -3.56 -9.96 12.64
CA SER A 145 -4.30 -10.76 11.66
C SER A 145 -3.77 -12.20 11.53
N HIS A 146 -2.47 -12.44 11.73
CA HIS A 146 -1.94 -13.81 11.73
C HIS A 146 -2.18 -14.50 13.08
N ALA A 147 -2.09 -13.77 14.20
CA ALA A 147 -2.37 -14.30 15.53
C ALA A 147 -3.83 -14.80 15.63
N GLN A 148 -4.80 -14.03 15.14
CA GLN A 148 -6.21 -14.43 15.13
C GLN A 148 -6.46 -15.70 14.31
N VAL A 149 -5.80 -15.86 13.15
CA VAL A 149 -5.94 -17.08 12.34
C VAL A 149 -5.37 -18.30 13.05
N ILE A 150 -4.30 -18.14 13.84
CA ILE A 150 -3.72 -19.23 14.64
C ILE A 150 -4.61 -19.56 15.84
N GLU A 151 -5.17 -18.55 16.52
CA GLU A 151 -6.12 -18.75 17.62
C GLU A 151 -7.39 -19.45 17.13
N ASP A 152 -8.00 -19.01 16.02
CA ASP A 152 -9.18 -19.66 15.44
C ASP A 152 -8.90 -21.12 15.05
N PHE A 153 -7.67 -21.42 14.59
CA PHE A 153 -7.26 -22.78 14.27
C PHE A 153 -7.09 -23.66 15.51
N LEU A 154 -6.46 -23.14 16.57
CA LEU A 154 -6.22 -23.88 17.82
C LEU A 154 -7.49 -24.09 18.64
N TYR A 155 -8.35 -23.07 18.74
CA TYR A 155 -9.63 -23.16 19.45
C TYR A 155 -10.71 -23.90 18.64
N GLY A 156 -10.65 -23.87 17.31
CA GLY A 156 -11.51 -24.67 16.45
C GLY A 156 -11.24 -26.18 16.58
N TYR A 157 -9.97 -26.56 16.71
CA TYR A 157 -9.55 -27.98 16.83
C TYR A 157 -9.95 -28.61 18.17
N THR A 158 -9.82 -27.87 19.27
CA THR A 158 -10.14 -28.34 20.63
C THR A 158 -11.65 -28.49 20.90
N ARG A 159 -12.51 -27.93 20.04
CA ARG A 159 -13.98 -28.07 20.16
C ARG A 159 -14.54 -29.23 19.34
N SER A 160 -13.74 -29.85 18.47
CA SER A 160 -14.13 -30.99 17.62
C SER A 160 -13.64 -32.36 18.12
N SER A 161 -12.90 -32.39 19.23
CA SER A 161 -12.46 -33.60 19.94
C SER A 161 -13.28 -33.82 21.20
#